data_AF-Q2IEE7-F1
#
_entry.id   AF-Q2IEE7-F1
#
_cell.length_a   1.000
_cell.length_b   1.000
_cell.length_c   1.000
_cell.angle_alpha   90.00
_cell.angle_beta   90.00
_cell.angle_gamma   90.00
#
_symmetry.space_group_name_H-M   'P 1'
#
loop_
_entity.id
_entity.type
_entity.pdbx_description
1 polymer ?
#
loop_
_entity_poly.entity_id
_entity_poly.type
_entity_poly.pdbx_seq_one_letter_code
_entity_poly.pdbx_strand_id
1 'polypeptide(L)'
;MRAVSYAVACTALLLGCASRQQASESPNPATREVASAQAQSQEALKRAQAAQDAAAEQAKRAAAAETQVREDQAKLEQDQMKLRQEQLKAQQLQASAQQETARATQETQRHQRAAERGLVQQTERSVRGQQLAAGVVTQVRSDEIVLQPRAGDVMRFKLNDRTQVQIDGRVAAADQIREGAEARVVYEPSANGPTAVTVAVNPSGAASGAGMGSGDQTAPGTGSSTEGAPPHAPASPPPGTTK
;
A
#
# COMPACT_ATOMS: atom_id res chain seq x y z
N MET A 1 3.57 6.57 -55.77
CA MET A 1 2.90 5.53 -56.58
C MET A 1 2.03 6.23 -57.60
N ARG A 2 2.22 5.94 -58.90
CA ARG A 2 1.60 6.69 -60.00
C ARG A 2 0.15 6.25 -60.19
N ALA A 3 -0.78 7.19 -60.09
CA ALA A 3 -2.19 6.97 -60.41
C ALA A 3 -2.35 6.89 -61.93
N VAL A 4 -2.77 5.73 -62.43
CA VAL A 4 -3.11 5.53 -63.85
C VAL A 4 -4.63 5.63 -63.96
N SER A 5 -5.11 6.79 -64.39
CA SER A 5 -6.53 7.05 -64.65
C SER A 5 -6.89 6.58 -66.05
N TYR A 6 -7.57 5.44 -66.17
CA TYR A 6 -8.19 5.00 -67.42
C TYR A 6 -9.58 5.61 -67.55
N ALA A 7 -9.72 6.62 -68.41
CA ALA A 7 -11.00 7.17 -68.82
C ALA A 7 -11.63 6.27 -69.90
N VAL A 8 -12.70 5.54 -69.54
CA VAL A 8 -13.52 4.79 -70.50
C VAL A 8 -14.65 5.69 -70.97
N ALA A 9 -14.56 6.15 -72.22
CA ALA A 9 -15.60 6.93 -72.88
C ALA A 9 -16.70 5.98 -73.41
N CYS A 10 -17.84 5.90 -72.70
CA CYS A 10 -19.04 5.21 -73.18
C CYS A 10 -19.83 6.12 -74.13
N THR A 11 -19.78 5.83 -75.42
CA THR A 11 -20.64 6.43 -76.45
C THR A 11 -21.98 5.71 -76.46
N ALA A 12 -23.03 6.34 -75.93
CA ALA A 12 -24.39 5.82 -75.96
C ALA A 12 -25.07 6.17 -77.31
N LEU A 13 -25.27 5.15 -78.17
CA LEU A 13 -26.12 5.24 -79.36
C LEU A 13 -27.51 4.68 -79.02
N LEU A 14 -28.50 5.57 -78.91
CA LEU A 14 -29.92 5.25 -78.80
C LEU A 14 -30.54 5.20 -80.19
N LEU A 15 -30.93 4.00 -80.66
CA LEU A 15 -31.81 3.78 -81.81
C LEU A 15 -32.79 2.66 -81.45
N GLY A 16 -34.09 2.97 -81.49
CA GLY A 16 -35.18 2.07 -81.09
C GLY A 16 -35.77 1.27 -82.25
N CYS A 17 -36.55 0.24 -81.92
CA CYS A 17 -37.58 -0.36 -82.78
C CYS A 17 -38.73 -0.91 -81.91
N ALA A 18 -39.89 -0.27 -81.99
CA ALA A 18 -41.15 -0.85 -81.57
C ALA A 18 -41.65 -1.76 -82.71
N SER A 19 -41.56 -3.08 -82.54
CA SER A 19 -42.19 -4.05 -83.46
C SER A 19 -43.08 -4.99 -82.65
N ARG A 20 -44.38 -4.88 -82.93
CA ARG A 20 -45.47 -5.70 -82.40
C ARG A 20 -45.86 -6.63 -83.55
N GLN A 21 -45.53 -7.91 -83.49
CA GLN A 21 -45.86 -8.85 -84.56
C GLN A 21 -46.37 -10.18 -84.00
N GLN A 22 -47.61 -10.49 -84.38
CA GLN A 22 -48.30 -11.76 -84.17
C GLN A 22 -47.51 -12.89 -84.82
N ALA A 23 -47.27 -13.95 -84.04
CA ALA A 23 -46.62 -15.17 -84.46
C ALA A 23 -47.54 -15.96 -85.41
N SER A 24 -47.18 -15.98 -86.69
CA SER A 24 -47.59 -17.03 -87.63
C SER A 24 -46.40 -17.95 -87.82
N GLU A 25 -46.55 -19.19 -87.37
CA GLU A 25 -45.57 -20.25 -87.37
C GLU A 25 -45.26 -20.68 -88.82
N SER A 26 -44.14 -20.21 -89.38
CA SER A 26 -43.56 -20.73 -90.61
C SER A 26 -42.09 -21.11 -90.36
N PRO A 27 -41.66 -22.35 -90.66
CA PRO A 27 -40.36 -22.88 -90.31
C PRO A 27 -39.29 -22.40 -91.32
N ASN A 28 -38.92 -21.13 -91.24
CA ASN A 28 -37.78 -20.60 -92.01
C ASN A 28 -36.49 -20.79 -91.18
N PRO A 29 -35.47 -21.54 -91.64
CA PRO A 29 -34.24 -21.81 -90.89
C PRO A 29 -33.49 -20.53 -90.46
N ALA A 30 -33.59 -19.45 -91.23
CA ALA A 30 -32.99 -18.16 -90.90
C ALA A 30 -33.51 -17.57 -89.56
N THR A 31 -34.77 -17.82 -89.20
CA THR A 31 -35.35 -17.32 -87.95
C THR A 31 -34.80 -18.03 -86.72
N ARG A 32 -34.47 -19.34 -86.84
CA ARG A 32 -33.87 -20.11 -85.73
C ARG A 32 -32.44 -19.65 -85.45
N GLU A 33 -31.69 -19.31 -86.49
CA GLU A 33 -30.32 -18.83 -86.36
C GLU A 33 -30.28 -17.49 -85.60
N VAL A 34 -31.11 -16.52 -85.99
CA VAL A 34 -31.21 -15.22 -85.30
C VAL A 34 -31.65 -15.38 -83.83
N ALA A 35 -32.64 -16.24 -83.56
CA ALA A 35 -33.09 -16.51 -82.20
C ALA A 35 -31.98 -17.13 -81.33
N SER A 36 -31.20 -18.06 -81.89
CA SER A 36 -30.07 -18.69 -81.19
C SER A 36 -28.93 -17.70 -80.93
N ALA A 37 -28.61 -16.82 -81.89
CA ALA A 37 -27.61 -15.78 -81.72
C ALA A 37 -28.04 -14.76 -80.65
N GLN A 38 -29.33 -14.41 -80.60
CA GLN A 38 -29.86 -13.51 -79.57
C GLN A 38 -29.82 -14.14 -78.18
N ALA A 39 -30.14 -15.43 -78.05
CA ALA A 39 -30.02 -16.17 -76.79
C ALA A 39 -28.57 -16.25 -76.31
N GLN A 40 -27.61 -16.55 -77.20
CA GLN A 40 -26.19 -16.57 -76.88
C GLN A 40 -25.68 -15.21 -76.42
N SER A 41 -26.13 -14.11 -77.04
CA SER A 41 -25.78 -12.75 -76.64
C SER A 41 -26.32 -12.42 -75.23
N GLN A 42 -27.57 -12.77 -74.94
CA GLN A 42 -28.13 -12.58 -73.59
C GLN A 42 -27.38 -13.38 -72.53
N GLU A 43 -26.99 -14.62 -72.83
CA GLU A 43 -26.21 -15.45 -71.92
C GLU A 43 -24.80 -14.87 -71.70
N ALA A 44 -24.14 -14.40 -72.77
CA ALA A 44 -22.85 -13.75 -72.68
C ALA A 44 -22.90 -12.47 -71.83
N LEU A 45 -23.96 -11.65 -71.96
CA LEU A 45 -24.18 -10.48 -71.11
C LEU A 45 -24.39 -10.85 -69.65
N LYS A 46 -25.20 -11.88 -69.36
CA LYS A 46 -25.39 -12.39 -67.99
C LYS A 46 -24.07 -12.89 -67.40
N ARG A 47 -23.26 -13.63 -68.17
CA ARG A 47 -21.94 -14.09 -67.73
C ARG A 47 -20.97 -12.93 -67.49
N ALA A 48 -21.01 -11.89 -68.32
CA ALA A 48 -20.20 -10.69 -68.13
C ALA A 48 -20.62 -9.92 -66.86
N GLN A 49 -21.93 -9.76 -66.61
CA GLN A 49 -22.45 -9.15 -65.39
C GLN A 49 -22.04 -9.94 -64.15
N ALA A 50 -22.24 -11.26 -64.15
CA ALA A 50 -21.83 -12.11 -63.04
C ALA A 50 -20.31 -12.05 -62.76
N ALA A 51 -19.48 -11.94 -63.80
CA ALA A 51 -18.04 -11.76 -63.65
C ALA A 51 -17.67 -10.38 -63.07
N GLN A 52 -18.38 -9.32 -63.47
CA GLN A 52 -18.21 -7.98 -62.88
C GLN A 52 -18.62 -7.95 -61.41
N ASP A 53 -19.75 -8.58 -61.06
CA ASP A 53 -20.22 -8.69 -59.69
C ASP A 53 -19.23 -9.46 -58.81
N ALA A 54 -18.72 -10.60 -59.31
CA ALA A 54 -17.71 -11.39 -58.61
C ALA A 54 -16.39 -10.61 -58.41
N ALA A 55 -15.95 -9.85 -59.42
CA ALA A 55 -14.76 -9.00 -59.31
C ALA A 55 -14.97 -7.86 -58.30
N ALA A 56 -16.14 -7.23 -58.29
CA ALA A 56 -16.50 -6.18 -57.34
C ALA A 56 -16.52 -6.70 -55.90
N GLU A 57 -17.08 -7.88 -55.66
CA GLU A 57 -17.06 -8.53 -54.34
C GLU A 57 -15.63 -8.89 -53.90
N GLN A 58 -14.78 -9.38 -54.79
CA GLN A 58 -13.36 -9.62 -54.48
C GLN A 58 -12.62 -8.33 -54.14
N ALA A 59 -12.84 -7.25 -54.90
CA ALA A 59 -12.25 -5.94 -54.62
C ALA A 59 -12.69 -5.40 -53.26
N LYS A 60 -13.97 -5.56 -52.90
CA LYS A 60 -14.50 -5.17 -51.60
C LYS A 60 -13.84 -5.96 -50.46
N ARG A 61 -13.67 -7.28 -50.62
CA ARG A 61 -12.97 -8.12 -49.63
C ARG A 61 -11.51 -7.73 -49.49
N ALA A 62 -10.81 -7.44 -50.58
CA ALA A 62 -9.43 -6.98 -50.55
C ALA A 62 -9.30 -5.64 -49.80
N ALA A 63 -10.16 -4.66 -50.10
CA ALA A 63 -10.18 -3.37 -49.41
C ALA A 63 -10.48 -3.50 -47.90
N ALA A 64 -11.39 -4.41 -47.52
CA ALA A 64 -11.68 -4.69 -46.13
C ALA A 64 -10.47 -5.32 -45.41
N ALA A 65 -9.77 -6.26 -46.05
CA ALA A 65 -8.57 -6.87 -45.50
C ALA A 65 -7.43 -5.85 -45.33
N GLU A 66 -7.22 -4.94 -46.28
CA GLU A 66 -6.24 -3.86 -46.14
C GLU A 66 -6.57 -2.92 -44.97
N THR A 67 -7.86 -2.60 -44.79
CA THR A 67 -8.33 -1.77 -43.67
C THR A 67 -8.05 -2.48 -42.34
N GLN A 68 -8.36 -3.77 -42.23
CA GLN A 68 -8.08 -4.58 -41.06
C GLN A 68 -6.58 -4.58 -40.69
N VAL A 69 -5.70 -4.77 -41.68
CA VAL A 69 -4.24 -4.76 -41.45
C VAL A 69 -3.77 -3.41 -40.89
N ARG A 70 -4.33 -2.29 -41.37
CA ARG A 70 -3.99 -0.96 -40.84
C ARG A 70 -4.48 -0.77 -39.41
N GLU A 71 -5.70 -1.22 -39.10
CA GLU A 71 -6.24 -1.17 -37.75
C GLU A 71 -5.42 -2.02 -36.77
N ASP A 72 -5.03 -3.23 -37.19
CA ASP A 72 -4.20 -4.13 -36.38
C ASP A 72 -2.80 -3.53 -36.13
N GLN A 73 -2.21 -2.85 -37.13
CA GLN A 73 -0.94 -2.13 -36.96
C GLN A 73 -1.07 -0.96 -35.96
N ALA A 74 -2.10 -0.13 -36.11
CA ALA A 74 -2.35 0.97 -35.18
C ALA A 74 -2.58 0.48 -33.75
N LYS A 75 -3.31 -0.62 -33.59
CA LYS A 75 -3.53 -1.27 -32.29
C LYS A 75 -2.23 -1.82 -31.70
N LEU A 76 -1.40 -2.47 -32.51
CA LEU A 76 -0.09 -2.96 -32.06
C LEU A 76 0.80 -1.82 -31.54
N GLU A 77 0.83 -0.68 -32.23
CA GLU A 77 1.57 0.51 -31.78
C GLU A 77 1.03 1.05 -30.45
N GLN A 78 -0.29 1.12 -30.31
CA GLN A 78 -0.94 1.53 -29.06
C GLN A 78 -0.59 0.60 -27.89
N ASP A 79 -0.64 -0.71 -28.13
CA ASP A 79 -0.31 -1.73 -27.12
C ASP A 79 1.17 -1.64 -26.71
N GLN A 80 2.08 -1.36 -27.66
CA GLN A 80 3.49 -1.13 -27.35
C GLN A 80 3.71 0.11 -26.46
N MET A 81 2.99 1.21 -26.73
CA MET A 81 3.07 2.41 -25.89
C MET A 81 2.54 2.13 -24.47
N LYS A 82 1.42 1.43 -24.37
CA LYS A 82 0.84 1.04 -23.08
C LYS A 82 1.78 0.15 -22.27
N LEU A 83 2.38 -0.85 -22.91
CA LEU A 83 3.37 -1.73 -22.28
C LEU A 83 4.56 -0.92 -21.73
N ARG A 84 5.10 0.02 -22.50
CA ARG A 84 6.20 0.90 -22.02
C ARG A 84 5.77 1.76 -20.83
N GLN A 85 4.56 2.31 -20.86
CA GLN A 85 4.03 3.10 -19.75
C GLN A 85 3.89 2.26 -18.48
N GLU A 86 3.37 1.05 -18.60
CA GLU A 86 3.23 0.11 -17.48
C GLU A 86 4.60 -0.32 -16.93
N GLN A 87 5.60 -0.56 -17.79
CA GLN A 87 6.97 -0.84 -17.38
C GLN A 87 7.60 0.32 -16.59
N LEU A 88 7.44 1.56 -17.05
CA LEU A 88 7.92 2.73 -16.33
C LEU A 88 7.23 2.88 -14.97
N LYS A 89 5.91 2.68 -14.92
CA LYS A 89 5.14 2.72 -13.68
C LYS A 89 5.58 1.62 -12.71
N ALA A 90 5.84 0.41 -13.20
CA ALA A 90 6.35 -0.70 -12.39
C ALA A 90 7.73 -0.38 -11.80
N GLN A 91 8.64 0.18 -12.60
CA GLN A 91 9.96 0.62 -12.13
C GLN A 91 9.85 1.72 -11.05
N GLN A 92 8.96 2.69 -11.25
CA GLN A 92 8.72 3.75 -10.26
C GLN A 92 8.20 3.18 -8.93
N LEU A 93 7.22 2.26 -8.99
CA LEU A 93 6.69 1.60 -7.80
C LEU A 93 7.76 0.76 -7.09
N GLN A 94 8.61 0.05 -7.84
CA GLN A 94 9.73 -0.71 -7.28
C GLN A 94 10.75 0.18 -6.58
N ALA A 95 11.10 1.33 -7.16
CA ALA A 95 11.97 2.31 -6.54
C ALA A 95 11.37 2.90 -5.25
N SER A 96 10.07 3.22 -5.26
CA SER A 96 9.35 3.70 -4.08
C SER A 96 9.33 2.65 -2.96
N ALA A 97 9.03 1.39 -3.28
CA ALA A 97 9.00 0.30 -2.31
C ALA A 97 10.39 0.06 -1.68
N GLN A 98 11.47 0.15 -2.48
CA GLN A 98 12.84 0.07 -1.96
C GLN A 98 13.16 1.22 -1.01
N GLN A 99 12.72 2.43 -1.33
CA GLN A 99 12.92 3.60 -0.47
C GLN A 99 12.20 3.45 0.88
N GLU A 100 10.94 3.01 0.87
CA GLU A 100 10.18 2.75 2.10
C GLU A 100 10.80 1.63 2.94
N THR A 101 11.24 0.54 2.28
CA THR A 101 11.93 -0.56 2.95
C THR A 101 13.24 -0.09 3.61
N ALA A 102 14.01 0.76 2.94
CA ALA A 102 15.23 1.33 3.51
C ALA A 102 14.94 2.21 4.74
N ARG A 103 13.87 3.01 4.71
CA ARG A 103 13.43 3.83 5.85
C ARG A 103 13.00 2.96 7.04
N ALA A 104 12.14 1.97 6.80
CA ALA A 104 11.68 1.04 7.83
C ALA A 104 12.85 0.25 8.47
N THR A 105 13.82 -0.15 7.64
CA THR A 105 15.05 -0.81 8.11
C THR A 105 15.89 0.12 8.99
N GLN A 106 16.04 1.39 8.60
CA GLN A 106 16.78 2.37 9.39
C GLN A 106 16.11 2.63 10.74
N GLU A 107 14.79 2.75 10.78
CA GLU A 107 14.01 2.93 12.01
C GLU A 107 14.16 1.70 12.93
N THR A 108 14.02 0.50 12.36
CA THR A 108 14.21 -0.75 13.11
C THR A 108 15.61 -0.83 13.72
N GLN A 109 16.66 -0.48 12.97
CA GLN A 109 18.04 -0.46 13.51
C GLN A 109 18.21 0.56 14.64
N ARG A 110 17.53 1.72 14.57
CA ARG A 110 17.55 2.71 15.66
C ARG A 110 16.89 2.14 16.92
N HIS A 111 15.75 1.48 16.77
CA HIS A 111 15.06 0.85 17.90
C HIS A 111 15.88 -0.28 18.51
N GLN A 112 16.50 -1.13 17.70
CA GLN A 112 17.39 -2.19 18.19
C GLN A 112 18.55 -1.62 19.00
N ARG A 113 19.26 -0.60 18.48
CA ARG A 113 20.37 0.06 19.20
C ARG A 113 19.92 0.74 20.49
N ALA A 114 18.72 1.34 20.50
CA ALA A 114 18.17 1.96 21.71
C ALA A 114 17.82 0.91 22.77
N ALA A 115 17.22 -0.22 22.37
CA ALA A 115 16.91 -1.34 23.24
C ALA A 115 18.19 -1.98 23.81
N GLU A 116 19.21 -2.21 22.98
CA GLU A 116 20.52 -2.71 23.41
C GLU A 116 21.16 -1.79 24.47
N ARG A 117 21.13 -0.46 24.26
CA ARG A 117 21.63 0.50 25.26
C ARG A 117 20.86 0.45 26.57
N GLY A 118 19.53 0.31 26.50
CA GLY A 118 18.68 0.13 27.68
C GLY A 118 19.03 -1.14 28.45
N LEU A 119 19.24 -2.25 27.74
CA LEU A 119 19.60 -3.53 28.34
C LEU A 119 20.99 -3.50 28.98
N VAL A 120 21.98 -2.86 28.35
CA VAL A 120 23.33 -2.69 28.93
C VAL A 120 23.26 -1.88 30.22
N GLN A 121 22.52 -0.76 30.25
CA GLN A 121 22.34 0.03 31.48
C GLN A 121 21.64 -0.76 32.59
N GLN A 122 20.66 -1.59 32.24
CA GLN A 122 20.00 -2.46 33.22
C GLN A 122 20.96 -3.53 33.74
N THR A 123 21.74 -4.14 32.85
CA THR A 123 22.73 -5.17 33.20
C THR A 123 23.81 -4.61 34.11
N GLU A 124 24.33 -3.41 33.85
CA GLU A 124 25.31 -2.75 34.73
C GLU A 124 24.77 -2.52 36.15
N ARG A 125 23.47 -2.20 36.29
CA ARG A 125 22.83 -2.06 37.61
C ARG A 125 22.68 -3.40 38.32
N SER A 126 22.33 -4.46 37.58
CA SER A 126 22.21 -5.81 38.14
C SER A 126 23.56 -6.41 38.54
N VAL A 127 24.63 -6.20 37.76
CA VAL A 127 25.98 -6.74 38.06
C VAL A 127 26.57 -6.12 39.33
N ARG A 128 26.21 -4.87 39.67
CA ARG A 128 26.64 -4.25 40.95
C ARG A 128 25.88 -4.77 42.17
N GLY A 129 24.91 -5.69 41.99
CA GLY A 129 24.10 -6.21 43.09
C GLY A 129 23.21 -5.16 43.77
N GLN A 130 23.03 -4.00 43.12
CA GLN A 130 22.26 -2.90 43.66
C GLN A 130 20.76 -3.14 43.42
N GLN A 131 19.98 -3.02 44.48
CA GLN A 131 18.52 -3.16 44.46
C GLN A 131 17.87 -1.82 44.75
N LEU A 132 16.65 -1.62 44.24
CA LEU A 132 15.89 -0.40 44.44
C LEU A 132 14.67 -0.69 45.32
N ALA A 133 14.50 0.08 46.40
CA ALA A 133 13.28 0.11 47.20
C ALA A 133 12.65 1.51 47.11
N ALA A 134 11.32 1.58 47.11
CA ALA A 134 10.58 2.83 47.12
C ALA A 134 9.44 2.75 48.15
N GLY A 135 9.23 3.82 48.91
CA GLY A 135 8.30 3.82 50.04
C GLY A 135 8.27 5.15 50.78
N VAL A 136 7.53 5.18 51.89
CA VAL A 136 7.44 6.35 52.76
C VAL A 136 8.45 6.21 53.89
N VAL A 137 9.18 7.28 54.18
CA VAL A 137 10.12 7.32 55.30
C VAL A 137 9.32 7.37 56.60
N THR A 138 9.44 6.35 57.44
CA THR A 138 8.73 6.29 58.73
C THR A 138 9.60 6.72 59.91
N GLN A 139 10.92 6.58 59.79
CA GLN A 139 11.87 7.02 60.80
C GLN A 139 13.22 7.38 60.15
N VAL A 140 13.84 8.46 60.62
CA VAL A 140 15.18 8.89 60.20
C VAL A 140 16.11 8.97 61.40
N ARG A 141 17.31 8.39 61.27
CA ARG A 141 18.43 8.51 62.21
C ARG A 141 19.70 8.87 61.44
N SER A 142 20.75 9.24 62.16
CA SER A 142 22.04 9.63 61.56
C SER A 142 22.71 8.49 60.77
N ASP A 143 22.48 7.24 61.17
CA ASP A 143 23.10 6.02 60.62
C ASP A 143 22.08 5.05 60.02
N GLU A 144 20.80 5.38 60.04
CA GLU A 144 19.73 4.46 59.66
C GLU A 144 18.51 5.22 59.11
N ILE A 145 17.90 4.68 58.05
CA ILE A 145 16.60 5.14 57.55
C ILE A 145 15.64 3.96 57.47
N VAL A 146 14.43 4.18 57.97
CA VAL A 146 13.35 3.19 57.95
C VAL A 146 12.33 3.60 56.90
N LEU A 147 12.07 2.69 55.97
CA LEU A 147 11.19 2.90 54.83
C LEU A 147 10.04 1.89 54.93
N GLN A 148 8.81 2.35 54.75
CA GLN A 148 7.64 1.51 54.56
C GLN A 148 7.29 1.47 53.05
N PRO A 149 7.57 0.38 52.33
CA PRO A 149 7.10 0.19 50.97
C PRO A 149 5.57 0.21 50.92
N ARG A 150 4.98 0.60 49.77
CA ARG A 150 3.52 0.55 49.58
C ARG A 150 2.95 -0.86 49.68
N ALA A 151 3.75 -1.85 49.29
CA ALA A 151 3.45 -3.27 49.44
C ALA A 151 4.70 -3.95 50.00
N GLY A 152 4.59 -4.47 51.23
CA GLY A 152 5.68 -5.20 51.89
C GLY A 152 5.90 -4.76 53.34
N ASP A 153 6.86 -5.42 53.97
CA ASP A 153 7.25 -5.14 55.34
C ASP A 153 8.12 -3.88 55.44
N VAL A 154 8.14 -3.28 56.62
CA VAL A 154 9.05 -2.18 56.96
C VAL A 154 10.49 -2.61 56.70
N MET A 155 11.21 -1.85 55.90
CA MET A 155 12.62 -2.07 55.60
C MET A 155 13.50 -1.05 56.31
N ARG A 156 14.65 -1.51 56.78
CA ARG A 156 15.63 -0.71 57.50
C ARG A 156 16.93 -0.68 56.73
N PHE A 157 17.38 0.50 56.33
CA PHE A 157 18.60 0.68 55.57
C PHE A 157 19.66 1.38 56.41
N LYS A 158 20.87 0.82 56.44
CA LYS A 158 22.03 1.47 57.06
C LYS A 158 22.56 2.58 56.17
N LEU A 159 22.82 3.74 56.76
CA LEU A 159 23.49 4.87 56.15
C LEU A 159 24.98 4.81 56.55
N ASN A 160 25.86 5.17 55.63
CA ASN A 160 27.29 5.29 55.88
C ASN A 160 27.85 6.55 55.19
N ASP A 161 29.13 6.82 55.38
CA ASP A 161 29.80 7.99 54.79
C ASP A 161 29.80 8.00 53.24
N ARG A 162 29.48 6.86 52.61
CA ARG A 162 29.36 6.71 51.16
C ARG A 162 27.92 6.85 50.66
N THR A 163 26.94 6.91 51.56
CA THR A 163 25.53 7.06 51.18
C THR A 163 25.29 8.48 50.67
N GLN A 164 24.89 8.59 49.41
CA GLN A 164 24.51 9.89 48.85
C GLN A 164 23.03 10.17 49.09
N VAL A 165 22.72 11.17 49.90
CA VAL A 165 21.35 11.63 50.13
C VAL A 165 21.03 12.78 49.17
N GLN A 166 19.90 12.68 48.48
CA GLN A 166 19.39 13.68 47.54
C GLN A 166 17.97 14.08 47.92
N ILE A 167 17.72 15.38 48.08
CA ILE A 167 16.38 15.95 48.30
C ILE A 167 16.11 16.88 47.13
N ASP A 168 15.04 16.63 46.37
CA ASP A 168 14.73 17.38 45.13
C ASP A 168 15.91 17.43 44.14
N GLY A 169 16.66 16.33 44.05
CA GLY A 169 17.84 16.20 43.18
C GLY A 169 19.09 16.97 43.64
N ARG A 170 19.07 17.60 44.82
CA ARG A 170 20.24 18.26 45.42
C ARG A 170 20.83 17.39 46.51
N VAL A 171 22.16 17.32 46.58
CA VAL A 171 22.85 16.61 47.67
C VAL A 171 22.52 17.30 48.99
N ALA A 172 22.05 16.52 49.95
CA ALA A 172 21.62 16.97 51.26
C ALA A 172 22.19 16.06 52.35
N ALA A 173 22.04 16.47 53.61
CA ALA A 173 22.37 15.64 54.76
C ALA A 173 21.17 14.77 55.20
N ALA A 174 21.44 13.66 55.87
CA ALA A 174 20.41 12.70 56.27
C ALA A 174 19.40 13.28 57.28
N ASP A 175 19.83 14.24 58.10
CA ASP A 175 18.99 14.98 59.06
C ASP A 175 17.96 15.90 58.41
N GLN A 176 18.13 16.24 57.13
CA GLN A 176 17.18 17.04 56.37
C GLN A 176 16.02 16.22 55.80
N ILE A 177 16.10 14.88 55.87
CA ILE A 177 15.02 13.99 55.43
C ILE A 177 13.87 14.10 56.43
N ARG A 178 12.68 14.41 55.93
CA ARG A 178 11.46 14.47 56.73
C ARG A 178 10.78 13.11 56.78
N GLU A 179 10.34 12.71 57.98
CA GLU A 179 9.42 11.59 58.13
C GLU A 179 8.10 11.89 57.40
N GLY A 180 7.50 10.86 56.81
CA GLY A 180 6.33 10.97 55.94
C GLY A 180 6.65 11.33 54.48
N ALA A 181 7.91 11.64 54.12
CA ALA A 181 8.29 11.89 52.73
C ALA A 181 8.39 10.57 51.93
N GLU A 182 8.08 10.63 50.63
CA GLU A 182 8.35 9.50 49.73
C GLU A 182 9.84 9.47 49.38
N ALA A 183 10.48 8.32 49.54
CA ALA A 183 11.87 8.12 49.21
C ALA A 183 12.10 6.86 48.36
N ARG A 184 13.14 6.94 47.52
CA ARG A 184 13.68 5.84 46.71
C ARG A 184 15.10 5.56 47.16
N VAL A 185 15.36 4.34 47.60
CA VAL A 185 16.65 3.91 48.14
C VAL A 185 17.25 2.89 47.20
N VAL A 186 18.41 3.19 46.63
CA VAL A 186 19.29 2.19 46.02
C VAL A 186 20.15 1.61 47.13
N TYR A 187 20.13 0.30 47.30
CA TYR A 187 20.83 -0.39 48.37
C TYR A 187 21.62 -1.60 47.87
N GLU A 188 22.67 -1.94 48.59
CA GLU A 188 23.40 -3.18 48.42
C GLU A 188 23.02 -4.13 49.56
N PRO A 189 22.55 -5.36 49.27
CA PRO A 189 22.31 -6.35 50.30
C PRO A 189 23.65 -6.77 50.93
N SER A 190 23.73 -6.70 52.25
CA SER A 190 24.90 -7.14 53.01
C SER A 190 24.48 -8.14 54.09
N ALA A 191 25.44 -8.91 54.61
CA ALA A 191 25.20 -9.84 55.72
C ALA A 191 24.65 -9.14 56.98
N ASN A 192 24.92 -7.84 57.14
CA ASN A 192 24.49 -7.04 58.28
C ASN A 192 23.22 -6.21 58.01
N GLY A 193 22.46 -6.58 56.97
CA GLY A 193 21.28 -5.84 56.49
C GLY A 193 21.57 -4.99 55.25
N PRO A 194 20.53 -4.45 54.60
CA PRO A 194 20.71 -3.65 53.38
C PRO A 194 21.37 -2.30 53.73
N THR A 195 22.41 -1.95 52.96
CA THR A 195 23.14 -0.69 53.13
C THR A 195 22.75 0.25 51.99
N ALA A 196 22.28 1.45 52.32
CA ALA A 196 21.88 2.44 51.33
C ALA A 196 23.12 3.00 50.62
N VAL A 197 23.09 2.98 49.30
CA VAL A 197 24.09 3.62 48.43
C VAL A 197 23.61 5.01 48.03
N THR A 198 22.32 5.14 47.70
CA THR A 198 21.71 6.42 47.32
C THR A 198 20.30 6.51 47.88
N VAL A 199 19.96 7.62 48.52
CA VAL A 199 18.62 7.92 49.04
C VAL A 199 18.10 9.16 48.34
N ALA A 200 17.08 9.02 47.50
CA ALA A 200 16.44 10.13 46.82
C ALA A 200 15.05 10.39 47.42
N VAL A 201 14.82 11.59 47.95
CA VAL A 201 13.59 11.97 48.66
C VAL A 201 12.82 13.01 47.85
N ASN A 202 11.52 12.77 47.66
CA ASN A 202 10.56 13.73 47.14
C ASN A 202 9.69 14.24 48.31
N PRO A 203 9.83 15.52 48.71
CA PRO A 203 9.09 16.08 49.84
C PRO A 203 7.60 16.27 49.55
N SER A 204 7.18 16.17 48.28
CA SER A 204 5.79 16.37 47.83
C SER A 204 4.80 15.29 48.27
N GLY A 205 5.25 14.24 48.95
CA GLY A 205 4.39 13.20 49.53
C GLY A 205 3.74 13.58 50.88
N ALA A 206 4.16 14.67 51.52
CA ALA A 206 3.60 15.12 52.79
C ALA A 206 2.16 15.62 52.59
N ALA A 207 1.20 14.70 52.71
CA ALA A 207 -0.21 14.96 52.98
C ALA A 207 -0.86 16.05 52.12
N SER A 208 -1.16 15.75 50.85
CA SER A 208 -2.31 16.37 50.17
C SER A 208 -3.63 15.70 50.61
N GLY A 209 -3.77 15.49 51.92
CA GLY A 209 -4.86 14.76 52.58
C GLY A 209 -5.60 15.66 53.56
N ALA A 210 -6.12 16.80 53.08
CA ALA A 210 -7.18 17.60 53.72
C ALA A 210 -7.71 18.63 52.72
N GLY A 211 -8.22 18.17 51.58
CA GLY A 211 -8.89 19.00 50.57
C GLY A 211 -10.30 18.47 50.34
N MET A 212 -11.17 18.64 51.33
CA MET A 212 -12.61 18.41 51.19
C MET A 212 -13.17 19.47 50.22
N GLY A 213 -13.27 19.13 48.95
CA GLY A 213 -13.79 19.99 47.90
C GLY A 213 -14.77 19.21 47.03
N SER A 214 -16.02 19.13 47.49
CA SER A 214 -17.16 18.75 46.66
C SER A 214 -17.31 19.76 45.53
N GLY A 215 -16.80 19.42 44.35
CA GLY A 215 -17.01 20.14 43.10
C GLY A 215 -17.68 19.19 42.12
N ASP A 216 -19.00 19.14 42.20
CA ASP A 216 -19.89 18.65 41.16
C ASP A 216 -19.55 19.38 39.85
N GLN A 217 -18.96 18.69 38.88
CA GLN A 217 -18.87 19.21 37.52
C GLN A 217 -19.15 18.08 36.52
N THR A 218 -20.44 17.92 36.32
CA THR A 218 -21.05 17.30 35.15
C THR A 218 -20.54 17.99 33.87
N ALA A 219 -19.89 17.23 32.99
CA ALA A 219 -19.72 17.61 31.60
C ALA A 219 -19.93 16.36 30.71
N PRO A 220 -21.02 16.31 29.92
CA PRO A 220 -21.24 15.28 28.92
C PRO A 220 -20.51 15.66 27.64
N GLY A 221 -19.73 14.73 27.09
CA GLY A 221 -18.91 14.99 25.90
C GLY A 221 -18.49 13.71 25.20
N THR A 222 -19.48 13.04 24.62
CA THR A 222 -19.37 11.87 23.74
C THR A 222 -18.39 12.14 22.58
N GLY A 223 -17.16 11.66 22.71
CA GLY A 223 -16.16 11.64 21.65
C GLY A 223 -16.02 10.23 21.08
N SER A 224 -16.85 9.90 20.09
CA SER A 224 -16.73 8.70 19.28
C SER A 224 -15.37 8.69 18.57
N SER A 225 -14.50 7.74 18.91
CA SER A 225 -13.37 7.36 18.07
C SER A 225 -13.44 5.86 17.88
N THR A 226 -14.25 5.48 16.90
CA THR A 226 -14.32 4.13 16.34
C THR A 226 -12.93 3.75 15.86
N GLU A 227 -12.26 2.92 16.67
CA GLU A 227 -11.72 1.63 16.26
C GLU A 227 -11.23 1.58 14.81
N GLY A 228 -10.03 2.14 14.60
CA GLY A 228 -9.24 1.88 13.41
C GLY A 228 -8.81 0.42 13.39
N ALA A 229 -9.48 -0.38 12.58
CA ALA A 229 -9.07 -1.73 12.24
C ALA A 229 -7.64 -1.72 11.65
N PRO A 230 -6.75 -2.65 12.05
CA PRO A 230 -5.45 -2.79 11.42
C PRO A 230 -5.61 -3.21 9.95
N PRO A 231 -4.78 -2.69 9.02
CA PRO A 231 -4.80 -3.14 7.63
C PRO A 231 -4.41 -4.63 7.58
N HIS A 232 -5.34 -5.46 7.11
CA HIS A 232 -5.08 -6.85 6.78
C HIS A 232 -3.91 -6.93 5.79
N ALA A 233 -2.88 -7.69 6.17
CA ALA A 233 -1.79 -8.05 5.28
C ALA A 233 -2.31 -8.85 4.07
N PRO A 234 -1.80 -8.60 2.85
CA PRO A 234 -2.13 -9.40 1.69
C PRO A 234 -1.61 -10.83 1.87
N ALA A 235 -2.52 -11.79 1.76
CA ALA A 235 -2.21 -13.22 1.78
C ALA A 235 -1.21 -13.56 0.66
N SER A 236 -0.09 -14.19 1.04
CA SER A 236 0.87 -14.73 0.09
C SER A 236 0.25 -15.93 -0.65
N PRO A 237 0.37 -16.02 -1.99
CA PRO A 237 -0.07 -17.20 -2.73
C PRO A 237 0.83 -18.41 -2.41
N PRO A 238 0.28 -19.64 -2.39
CA PRO A 238 1.05 -20.85 -2.16
C PRO A 238 2.06 -21.09 -3.31
N PRO A 239 3.22 -21.70 -3.02
CA PRO A 239 4.18 -22.09 -4.04
C PRO A 239 3.52 -23.10 -4.99
N GLY A 240 3.35 -22.68 -6.25
CA GLY A 240 2.96 -23.57 -7.33
C GLY A 240 4.02 -24.65 -7.50
N THR A 241 3.62 -25.89 -7.23
CA THR A 241 4.31 -27.09 -7.66
C THR A 241 4.31 -27.14 -9.18
N THR A 242 5.45 -26.85 -9.80
CA THR A 242 5.74 -27.23 -11.18
C THR A 242 5.91 -28.74 -11.25
N LYS A 243 5.17 -29.36 -12.16
CA LYS A 243 5.32 -30.74 -12.60
C LYS A 243 5.77 -30.73 -14.06
#